data_AF-A0A7V2IAF9-F1
#
_entry.id   AF-A0A7V2IAF9-F1
#
_cell.length_a   1.000
_cell.length_b   1.000
_cell.length_c   1.000
_cell.angle_alpha   90.00
_cell.angle_beta   90.00
_cell.angle_gamma   90.00
#
_symmetry.space_group_name_H-M   'P 1'
#
loop_
_entity.id
_entity.type
_entity.pdbx_description
1 polymer ?
#
loop_
_entity_poly.entity_id
_entity_poly.type
_entity_poly.pdbx_seq_one_letter_code
_entity_poly.pdbx_strand_id
1 'polypeptide(L)'
;MADDLGERTEQPTGKRLAEAREKGQVARSAEVGPAMTALAAAGVLSWMGPAWAADLAAVLPALLGELRAPAWDVADAERFLERALRAWVALTAPVAAVVGGLVAAAHLLQTGAVVSAHPLAPQWSRLDLVRGLRGLFGARAWLEL
;
A
#
# COMPACT_ATOMS: atom_id res chain seq x y z
N MET A 1 9.37 0.87 -33.41
CA MET A 1 9.85 2.26 -33.27
C MET A 1 11.19 2.19 -32.57
N ALA A 2 12.24 2.19 -33.38
CA ALA A 2 13.62 2.19 -32.93
C ALA A 2 13.99 3.65 -32.65
N ASP A 3 14.20 3.97 -31.38
CA ASP A 3 14.80 5.25 -30.96
C ASP A 3 15.68 4.99 -29.72
N ASP A 4 16.43 3.88 -29.77
CA ASP A 4 17.26 3.36 -28.67
C ASP A 4 18.74 3.24 -29.10
N LEU A 5 19.24 4.22 -29.86
CA LEU A 5 20.63 4.28 -30.33
C LEU A 5 21.28 5.61 -29.97
N GLY A 6 21.41 5.84 -28.67
CA GLY A 6 22.21 6.92 -28.13
C GLY A 6 22.05 7.00 -26.64
N GLU A 7 22.85 6.22 -25.90
CA GLU A 7 23.09 6.50 -24.49
C GLU A 7 23.66 7.92 -24.41
N ARG A 8 22.80 8.91 -24.17
CA ARG A 8 23.22 10.28 -23.90
C ARG A 8 23.99 10.25 -22.60
N THR A 9 25.32 10.29 -22.72
CA THR A 9 26.27 10.35 -21.60
C THR A 9 26.22 11.68 -20.84
N GLU A 10 25.53 12.68 -21.39
CA GLU A 10 25.35 13.99 -20.76
C GLU A 10 24.21 14.00 -19.75
N GLN A 11 24.43 14.66 -18.63
CA GLN A 11 23.42 14.83 -17.60
C GLN A 11 22.20 15.61 -18.15
N PRO A 12 20.97 15.20 -17.82
CA PRO A 12 19.79 15.94 -18.22
C PRO A 12 19.82 17.37 -17.67
N THR A 13 19.46 18.35 -18.50
CA THR A 13 19.39 19.76 -18.09
C THR A 13 18.30 19.97 -17.03
N GLY A 14 18.46 20.98 -16.17
CA GLY A 14 17.50 21.28 -15.10
C GLY A 14 16.05 21.45 -15.58
N LYS A 15 15.86 22.01 -16.78
CA LYS A 15 14.53 22.13 -17.42
C LYS A 15 13.90 20.76 -17.71
N ARG A 16 14.67 19.79 -18.23
CA ARG A 16 14.18 18.42 -18.49
C ARG A 16 13.82 17.69 -17.19
N LEU A 17 14.60 17.89 -16.12
CA LEU A 17 14.29 17.31 -14.80
C LEU A 17 13.01 17.89 -14.19
N ALA A 18 12.78 19.19 -14.35
CA ALA A 18 11.54 19.84 -13.90
C ALA A 18 10.31 19.34 -14.68
N GLU A 19 10.40 19.27 -16.00
CA GLU A 19 9.32 18.74 -16.86
C GLU A 19 9.01 17.26 -16.55
N ALA A 20 10.03 16.44 -16.26
CA ALA A 20 9.84 15.06 -15.83
C ALA A 20 9.08 14.98 -14.50
N ARG A 21 9.45 15.83 -13.52
CA ARG A 21 8.75 15.96 -12.24
C ARG A 21 7.30 16.39 -12.39
N GLU A 22 7.00 17.38 -13.23
CA GLU A 22 5.62 17.82 -13.52
C GLU A 22 4.75 16.70 -14.11
N LYS A 23 5.36 15.80 -14.90
CA LYS A 23 4.69 14.60 -15.44
C LYS A 23 4.57 13.45 -14.42
N GLY A 24 5.02 13.65 -13.18
CA GLY A 24 5.02 12.64 -12.12
C GLY A 24 6.15 11.61 -12.24
N GLN A 25 7.13 11.84 -13.12
CA GLN A 25 8.29 10.96 -13.29
C GLN A 25 9.40 11.39 -12.34
N VAL A 26 9.39 10.79 -11.15
CA VAL A 26 10.43 10.98 -10.13
C VAL A 26 11.29 9.74 -10.01
N ALA A 27 12.59 9.97 -9.80
CA ALA A 27 13.52 8.90 -9.46
C ALA A 27 13.07 8.25 -8.15
N ARG A 28 12.80 6.95 -8.20
CA ARG A 28 12.47 6.12 -7.05
C ARG A 28 13.35 4.88 -7.10
N SER A 29 13.88 4.47 -5.96
CA SER A 29 14.61 3.21 -5.88
C SER A 29 13.61 2.06 -5.82
N ALA A 30 13.81 1.05 -6.68
CA ALA A 30 12.99 -0.15 -6.74
C ALA A 30 13.01 -0.92 -5.41
N GLU A 31 14.15 -0.90 -4.70
CA GLU A 31 14.37 -1.69 -3.48
C GLU A 31 14.07 -0.93 -2.18
N VAL A 32 14.31 0.39 -2.15
CA VAL A 32 14.18 1.17 -0.90
C VAL A 32 12.73 1.27 -0.45
N GLY A 33 11.77 1.40 -1.38
CA GLY A 33 10.35 1.48 -1.04
C GLY A 33 9.84 0.22 -0.31
N PRO A 34 10.01 -0.97 -0.91
CA PRO A 34 9.69 -2.25 -0.27
C PRO A 34 10.43 -2.46 1.05
N ALA A 35 11.74 -2.18 1.12
CA ALA A 35 12.53 -2.36 2.33
C ALA A 35 12.04 -1.46 3.49
N MET A 36 11.79 -0.18 3.21
CA MET A 36 11.24 0.76 4.22
C MET A 36 9.84 0.35 4.67
N THR A 37 9.02 -0.14 3.75
CA THR A 37 7.66 -0.63 4.06
C THR A 37 7.73 -1.87 4.97
N ALA A 38 8.60 -2.82 4.66
CA ALA A 38 8.80 -4.02 5.47
C ALA A 38 9.31 -3.69 6.87
N LEU A 39 10.30 -2.78 6.99
CA LEU A 39 10.81 -2.31 8.27
C LEU A 39 9.75 -1.58 9.09
N ALA A 40 8.97 -0.70 8.45
CA ALA A 40 7.88 0.00 9.11
C ALA A 40 6.81 -0.98 9.62
N ALA A 41 6.39 -1.94 8.80
CA ALA A 41 5.43 -2.96 9.18
C ALA A 41 5.93 -3.82 10.35
N ALA A 42 7.18 -4.28 10.28
CA ALA A 42 7.81 -5.06 11.35
C ALA A 42 7.92 -4.25 12.65
N GLY A 43 8.31 -2.97 12.57
CA GLY A 43 8.40 -2.09 13.73
C GLY A 43 7.04 -1.84 14.39
N VAL A 44 6.02 -1.53 13.59
CA VAL A 44 4.64 -1.35 14.08
C VAL A 44 4.12 -2.62 14.72
N LEU A 45 4.28 -3.77 14.07
CA LEU A 45 3.82 -5.04 14.62
C LEU A 45 4.57 -5.40 15.92
N SER A 46 5.87 -5.13 15.98
CA SER A 46 6.67 -5.39 17.20
C SER A 46 6.24 -4.52 18.37
N TRP A 47 5.87 -3.25 18.11
CA TRP A 47 5.47 -2.29 19.14
C TRP A 47 4.00 -2.42 19.54
N MET A 48 3.08 -2.47 18.56
CA MET A 48 1.63 -2.51 18.79
C MET A 48 1.10 -3.93 18.95
N GLY A 49 1.77 -4.94 18.40
CA GLY A 49 1.31 -6.33 18.37
C GLY A 49 0.92 -6.90 19.73
N PRO A 50 1.69 -6.70 20.82
CA PRO A 50 1.31 -7.21 22.13
C PRO A 50 0.00 -6.62 22.65
N ALA A 51 -0.18 -5.30 22.54
CA ALA A 51 -1.43 -4.64 22.94
C ALA A 51 -2.59 -5.11 22.05
N TRP A 52 -2.35 -5.22 20.74
CA TRP A 52 -3.36 -5.64 19.79
C TRP A 52 -3.82 -7.09 20.01
N ALA A 53 -2.89 -7.97 20.34
CA ALA A 53 -3.19 -9.35 20.71
C ALA A 53 -3.99 -9.43 22.02
N ALA A 54 -3.66 -8.59 23.00
CA ALA A 54 -4.40 -8.51 24.26
C ALA A 54 -5.84 -8.02 24.05
N ASP A 55 -6.02 -6.96 23.27
CA ASP A 55 -7.34 -6.42 22.92
C ASP A 55 -8.18 -7.46 22.17
N LEU A 56 -7.58 -8.14 21.21
CA LEU A 56 -8.25 -9.22 20.48
C LEU A 56 -8.65 -10.37 21.42
N ALA A 57 -7.75 -10.79 22.32
CA ALA A 57 -8.03 -11.84 23.29
C ALA A 57 -9.12 -11.45 24.30
N ALA A 58 -9.32 -10.17 24.58
CA ALA A 58 -10.39 -9.68 25.43
C ALA A 58 -11.75 -9.65 24.70
N VAL A 59 -11.76 -9.23 23.43
CA VAL A 59 -13.00 -9.00 22.67
C VAL A 59 -13.55 -10.28 22.05
N LEU A 60 -12.69 -11.17 21.55
CA LEU A 60 -13.11 -12.36 20.80
C LEU A 60 -13.97 -13.32 21.64
N PRO A 61 -13.61 -13.66 22.90
CA PRO A 61 -14.44 -14.53 23.73
C PRO A 61 -15.80 -13.92 24.07
N ALA A 62 -15.88 -12.60 24.24
CA ALA A 62 -17.13 -11.90 24.51
C ALA A 62 -18.08 -12.00 23.29
N LEU A 63 -17.59 -11.70 22.09
CA LEU A 63 -18.37 -11.82 20.85
C LEU A 63 -18.81 -13.27 20.57
N LEU A 64 -17.89 -14.23 20.73
CA LEU A 64 -18.19 -15.64 20.50
C LEU A 64 -19.14 -16.23 21.57
N GLY A 65 -19.05 -15.74 22.81
CA GLY A 65 -19.95 -16.13 23.89
C GLY A 65 -21.39 -15.70 23.62
N GLU A 66 -21.58 -14.50 23.08
CA GLU A 66 -22.88 -13.95 22.73
C GLU A 66 -23.58 -14.78 21.63
N LEU A 67 -22.81 -15.25 20.64
CA LEU A 67 -23.28 -16.14 19.56
C LEU A 67 -23.79 -17.51 20.04
N ARG A 68 -23.45 -17.93 21.27
CA ARG A 68 -23.92 -19.20 21.85
C ARG A 68 -25.21 -19.06 22.66
N ALA A 69 -25.80 -17.87 22.72
CA ALA A 69 -27.06 -17.66 23.43
C ALA A 69 -28.20 -18.50 22.79
N PRO A 70 -29.05 -19.18 23.60
CA PRO A 70 -30.01 -20.17 23.12
C PRO A 70 -31.17 -19.59 22.31
N ALA A 71 -31.40 -18.28 22.36
CA ALA A 71 -32.40 -17.58 21.56
C ALA A 71 -31.86 -16.19 21.20
N TRP A 72 -32.10 -15.78 19.96
CA TRP A 72 -31.73 -14.47 19.42
C TRP A 72 -33.00 -13.82 18.87
N ASP A 73 -33.25 -12.57 19.27
CA ASP A 73 -34.22 -11.72 18.58
C ASP A 73 -33.51 -10.73 17.63
N VAL A 74 -34.29 -9.93 16.90
CA VAL A 74 -33.76 -8.93 15.97
C VAL A 74 -32.94 -7.85 16.71
N ALA A 75 -33.37 -7.46 17.91
CA ALA A 75 -32.69 -6.42 18.69
C ALA A 75 -31.34 -6.93 19.23
N ASP A 76 -31.21 -8.21 19.57
CA ASP A 76 -29.97 -8.86 19.95
C ASP A 76 -28.99 -8.93 18.77
N ALA A 77 -29.50 -9.26 17.57
CA ALA A 77 -28.70 -9.26 16.36
C ALA A 77 -28.17 -7.85 16.01
N GLU A 78 -29.00 -6.82 16.13
CA GLU A 78 -28.59 -5.42 15.92
C GLU A 78 -27.52 -4.99 16.93
N ARG A 79 -27.72 -5.28 18.23
CA ARG A 79 -26.75 -4.97 19.29
C ARG A 79 -25.43 -5.70 19.10
N PHE A 80 -25.49 -6.96 18.70
CA PHE A 80 -24.29 -7.74 18.38
C PHE A 80 -23.53 -7.13 17.20
N LEU A 81 -24.22 -6.80 16.11
CA LEU A 81 -23.60 -6.21 14.93
C LEU A 81 -22.95 -4.85 15.26
N GLU A 82 -23.62 -4.01 16.04
CA GLU A 82 -23.07 -2.73 16.49
C GLU A 82 -21.77 -2.93 17.30
N ARG A 83 -21.76 -3.87 18.27
CA ARG A 83 -20.57 -4.16 19.08
C ARG A 83 -19.45 -4.76 18.25
N ALA A 84 -19.77 -5.68 17.34
CA ALA A 84 -18.80 -6.29 16.44
C ALA A 84 -18.15 -5.25 15.52
N LEU A 85 -18.95 -4.33 14.95
CA LEU A 85 -18.44 -3.23 14.14
C LEU A 85 -17.57 -2.27 14.96
N ARG A 86 -18.00 -1.88 16.16
CA ARG A 86 -17.20 -1.02 17.05
C ARG A 86 -15.87 -1.67 17.41
N ALA A 87 -15.88 -2.96 17.76
CA ALA A 87 -14.68 -3.74 18.02
C ALA A 87 -13.76 -3.80 16.79
N TRP A 88 -14.32 -4.08 15.62
CA TRP A 88 -13.56 -4.13 14.37
C TRP A 88 -12.90 -2.79 14.05
N VAL A 89 -13.63 -1.67 14.16
CA VAL A 89 -13.06 -0.33 13.95
C VAL A 89 -11.99 -0.02 14.99
N ALA A 90 -12.24 -0.30 16.28
CA ALA A 90 -11.29 -0.01 17.35
C ALA A 90 -9.98 -0.80 17.19
N LEU A 91 -10.04 -2.04 16.72
CA LEU A 91 -8.86 -2.84 16.44
C LEU A 91 -8.17 -2.38 15.14
N THR A 92 -8.91 -2.21 14.05
CA THR A 92 -8.28 -2.01 12.72
C THR A 92 -7.84 -0.57 12.47
N ALA A 93 -8.59 0.44 12.92
CA ALA A 93 -8.34 1.83 12.57
C ALA A 93 -6.98 2.36 13.08
N PRO A 94 -6.54 2.08 14.32
CA PRO A 94 -5.24 2.56 14.81
C PRO A 94 -4.06 1.97 14.01
N VAL A 95 -4.10 0.66 13.74
CA VAL A 95 -3.05 0.00 12.96
C VAL A 95 -3.03 0.51 11.52
N ALA A 96 -4.20 0.63 10.89
CA ALA A 96 -4.32 1.19 9.54
C ALA A 96 -3.80 2.63 9.47
N ALA A 97 -4.11 3.47 10.45
CA ALA A 97 -3.65 4.84 10.52
C ALA A 97 -2.13 4.94 10.67
N VAL A 98 -1.53 4.14 11.55
CA VAL A 98 -0.07 4.14 11.79
C VAL A 98 0.68 3.61 10.57
N VAL A 99 0.28 2.45 10.04
CA VAL A 99 0.93 1.85 8.87
C VAL A 99 0.75 2.73 7.64
N GLY A 100 -0.47 3.20 7.38
CA GLY A 100 -0.77 4.10 6.27
C GLY A 100 0.02 5.41 6.36
N GLY A 101 0.12 5.98 7.56
CA GLY A 101 0.91 7.18 7.83
C GLY A 101 2.40 6.97 7.58
N LEU A 102 2.98 5.84 8.05
CA LEU A 102 4.38 5.51 7.82
C LEU A 102 4.70 5.27 6.35
N VAL A 103 3.85 4.54 5.63
CA VAL A 103 4.01 4.31 4.18
C VAL A 103 3.92 5.64 3.42
N ALA A 104 2.93 6.48 3.74
CA ALA A 104 2.81 7.80 3.13
C ALA A 104 4.06 8.66 3.42
N ALA A 105 4.55 8.67 4.67
CA ALA A 105 5.76 9.39 5.05
C ALA A 105 7.00 8.85 4.32
N ALA A 106 7.17 7.53 4.21
CA ALA A 106 8.28 6.92 3.49
C ALA A 106 8.28 7.31 2.00
N HIS A 107 7.11 7.32 1.36
CA HIS A 107 6.98 7.81 -0.02
C HIS A 107 7.30 9.30 -0.14
N LEU A 108 6.78 10.14 0.75
CA LEU A 108 7.05 11.57 0.76
C LEU A 108 8.54 11.87 0.98
N LEU A 109 9.23 11.12 1.85
CA LEU A 109 10.66 11.25 2.07
C LEU A 109 11.48 10.78 0.85
N GLN A 110 11.03 9.74 0.16
CA GLN A 110 11.75 9.20 -0.99
C GLN A 110 11.61 10.07 -2.26
N THR A 111 10.41 10.56 -2.56
CA THR A 111 10.14 11.27 -3.83
C THR A 111 9.94 12.77 -3.67
N GLY A 112 9.72 13.26 -2.44
CA GLY A 112 9.14 14.57 -2.18
C GLY A 112 7.65 14.61 -2.51
N ALA A 113 7.01 15.76 -2.26
CA ALA A 113 5.65 16.01 -2.69
C ALA A 113 5.62 16.27 -4.21
N VAL A 114 5.17 15.28 -4.98
CA VAL A 114 4.98 15.40 -6.43
C VAL A 114 3.51 15.22 -6.75
N VAL A 115 2.87 16.31 -7.17
CA VAL A 115 1.47 16.31 -7.58
C VAL A 115 1.43 16.40 -9.10
N SER A 116 0.90 15.37 -9.75
CA SER A 116 0.70 15.36 -11.20
C SER A 116 -0.62 14.69 -11.55
N ALA A 117 -1.42 15.36 -12.36
CA ALA A 117 -2.64 14.79 -12.94
C ALA A 117 -2.34 13.97 -14.22
N HIS A 118 -1.12 14.06 -14.76
CA HIS A 118 -0.74 13.40 -16.00
C HIS A 118 -0.84 11.86 -15.95
N PRO A 119 -0.50 11.18 -14.84
CA PRO A 119 -0.69 9.73 -14.71
C PRO A 119 -2.16 9.27 -14.63
N LEU A 120 -3.10 10.17 -14.33
CA LEU A 120 -4.53 9.86 -14.26
C LEU A 120 -5.17 9.75 -15.66
N ALA A 121 -4.52 10.27 -16.70
CA ALA A 121 -4.98 10.13 -18.06
C ALA A 121 -4.93 8.65 -18.49
N PRO A 122 -6.01 8.06 -19.04
CA PRO A 122 -6.00 6.68 -19.50
C PRO A 122 -5.01 6.51 -20.66
N GLN A 123 -3.93 5.75 -20.41
CA GLN A 123 -2.93 5.41 -21.42
C GLN A 123 -3.26 4.03 -22.00
N TRP A 124 -3.84 3.98 -23.20
CA TRP A 124 -4.18 2.73 -23.89
C TRP A 124 -2.99 1.80 -24.08
N SER A 125 -1.78 2.35 -24.20
CA SER A 125 -0.52 1.60 -24.26
C SER A 125 -0.20 0.78 -23.01
N ARG A 126 -0.77 1.14 -21.84
CA ARG A 126 -0.62 0.39 -20.58
C ARG A 126 -1.66 -0.72 -20.40
N LEU A 127 -2.71 -0.75 -21.22
CA LEU A 127 -3.77 -1.77 -21.18
C LEU A 127 -3.49 -2.96 -22.12
N ASP A 128 -2.35 -2.95 -22.81
CA ASP A 128 -1.93 -4.04 -23.70
C ASP A 128 -1.52 -5.28 -22.89
N LEU A 129 -2.44 -6.24 -22.78
CA LEU A 129 -2.25 -7.51 -22.08
C LEU A 129 -1.09 -8.33 -22.66
N VAL A 130 -0.83 -8.25 -23.97
CA VAL A 130 0.23 -9.02 -24.63
C VAL A 130 1.60 -8.48 -24.22
N ARG A 131 1.75 -7.15 -24.13
CA ARG A 131 2.98 -6.53 -23.60
C ARG A 131 3.17 -6.82 -22.11
N GLY A 132 2.09 -6.81 -21.33
CA GLY A 132 2.12 -7.17 -19.91
C GLY A 132 2.62 -8.60 -19.68
N LEU A 133 2.05 -9.57 -20.40
CA LEU A 133 2.48 -10.98 -20.33
C LEU A 133 3.92 -11.18 -20.80
N ARG A 134 4.35 -10.50 -21.87
CA ARG A 134 5.75 -10.56 -22.33
C ARG A 134 6.73 -9.94 -21.34
N GLY A 135 6.30 -8.94 -20.56
CA GLY A 135 7.09 -8.39 -19.47
C GLY A 135 7.24 -9.36 -18.31
N LEU A 136 6.17 -10.07 -17.95
CA LEU A 136 6.15 -11.03 -16.83
C LEU A 136 6.90 -12.34 -17.14
N PHE A 137 6.89 -12.80 -18.38
CA PHE A 137 7.49 -14.09 -18.78
C PHE A 137 8.67 -13.95 -19.76
N GLY A 138 9.10 -12.73 -20.07
CA GLY A 138 10.21 -12.46 -20.99
C GLY A 138 11.58 -12.71 -20.37
N ALA A 139 12.61 -12.76 -21.19
CA ALA A 139 14.00 -13.01 -20.77
C ALA A 139 14.50 -12.08 -19.64
N ARG A 140 13.94 -10.86 -19.55
CA ARG A 140 14.25 -9.91 -18.48
C ARG A 140 13.73 -10.37 -17.11
N ALA A 141 12.54 -10.97 -17.05
CA ALA A 141 11.98 -11.54 -15.82
C ALA A 141 12.78 -12.74 -15.31
N TRP A 142 13.45 -13.49 -16.20
CA TRP A 142 14.34 -14.58 -15.82
C TRP A 142 15.73 -14.12 -15.34
N LEU A 143 16.14 -12.91 -15.70
CA LEU A 143 17.41 -12.30 -15.29
C LEU A 143 17.30 -11.50 -13.99
N GLU A 144 16.10 -11.04 -13.64
CA GLU A 144 15.79 -10.31 -12.40
C GLU A 144 15.39 -11.23 -11.24
N LEU A 145 15.27 -12.54 -11.46
CA LEU A 145 15.12 -13.58 -10.43
C LEU A 145 16.48 -14.03 -9.88
#